data_AF-A0A9X2JNA4-F1
#
_entry.id   AF-A0A9X2JNA4-F1
#
_cell.length_a   1.000
_cell.length_b   1.000
_cell.length_c   1.000
_cell.angle_alpha   90.00
_cell.angle_beta   90.00
_cell.angle_gamma   90.00
#
_symmetry.space_group_name_H-M   'P 1'
#
loop_
_entity.id
_entity.type
_entity.pdbx_description
1 polymer ?
#
loop_
_entity_poly.entity_id
_entity_poly.type
_entity_poly.pdbx_seq_one_letter_code
_entity_poly.pdbx_strand_id
1 'polypeptide(L)' 'GYSGIENPLFFKDNTRMFYGDAKKSLDELLTKIA' A
#
# COMPACT_ATOMS: atom_id res chain seq x y z
N GLY A 1 13.08 -0.35 -0.21
CA GLY A 1 13.24 0.64 0.88
C GLY A 1 14.66 0.60 1.41
N TYR A 2 15.09 1.54 2.26
CA TYR A 2 16.46 1.77 2.78
C TYR A 2 17.61 0.91 2.19
N SER A 3 17.59 -0.40 2.42
CA SER A 3 18.49 -1.42 1.84
C SER A 3 18.60 -1.45 0.30
N GLY A 4 17.70 -0.79 -0.43
CA GLY A 4 17.74 -0.69 -1.91
C GLY A 4 17.35 -1.97 -2.66
N ILE A 5 16.98 -3.04 -1.96
CA ILE A 5 16.58 -4.32 -2.55
C ILE A 5 15.06 -4.34 -2.79
N GLU A 6 14.65 -4.99 -3.88
CA GLU A 6 13.25 -5.18 -4.24
C GLU A 6 12.57 -6.24 -3.35
N ASN A 7 11.31 -6.00 -2.98
CA ASN A 7 10.56 -6.93 -2.13
C ASN A 7 9.74 -7.90 -2.99
N PRO A 8 10.05 -9.21 -3.00
CA PRO A 8 9.36 -10.19 -3.84
C PRO A 8 7.88 -10.38 -3.46
N LEU A 9 7.46 -9.95 -2.26
CA LEU A 9 6.06 -10.03 -1.84
C LEU A 9 5.13 -9.15 -2.68
N PHE A 10 5.65 -8.07 -3.28
CA PHE A 10 4.86 -7.14 -4.09
C PHE A 10 4.29 -7.76 -5.37
N PHE A 11 4.82 -8.91 -5.81
CA PHE A 11 4.43 -9.59 -7.04
C PHE A 11 3.56 -10.83 -6.82
N LYS A 12 3.22 -11.17 -5.56
CA LYS A 12 2.36 -12.32 -5.28
C LYS A 12 0.91 -12.01 -5.63
N ASP A 13 0.18 -12.99 -6.16
CA ASP A 13 -1.24 -12.85 -6.53
C ASP A 13 -2.15 -12.46 -5.36
N ASN A 14 -1.77 -12.84 -4.14
CA ASN A 14 -2.51 -12.50 -2.92
C ASN A 14 -2.13 -11.13 -2.33
N THR A 15 -1.30 -10.36 -3.04
CA THR A 15 -0.84 -9.04 -2.61
C THR A 15 -1.34 -7.99 -3.60
N ARG A 16 -1.94 -6.93 -3.08
CA ARG A 16 -2.39 -5.78 -3.87
C ARG A 16 -1.72 -4.54 -3.33
N MET A 17 -1.08 -3.80 -4.23
CA MET A 17 -0.43 -2.54 -3.87
C MET A 17 -1.46 -1.42 -3.87
N PHE A 18 -1.49 -0.65 -2.79
CA PHE A 18 -2.29 0.57 -2.70
C PHE A 18 -1.37 1.78 -2.71
N TYR A 19 -1.23 2.40 -3.88
CA TYR A 19 -0.30 3.51 -4.11
C TYR A 19 -0.92 4.84 -3.67
N GLY A 20 -0.15 5.67 -2.98
CA GLY A 20 -0.57 7.01 -2.56
C GLY A 20 0.25 7.56 -1.40
N ASP A 21 -0.06 8.79 -1.02
CA ASP A 21 0.38 9.35 0.26
C ASP A 21 -0.30 8.59 1.42
N ALA A 22 0.48 8.20 2.42
CA ALA A 22 -0.01 7.34 3.50
C ALA A 22 -1.19 7.95 4.27
N LYS A 23 -1.14 9.27 4.56
CA LYS A 23 -2.20 9.93 5.33
C LYS A 23 -3.47 10.05 4.50
N LYS A 24 -3.35 10.62 3.30
CA LYS A 24 -4.50 10.83 2.41
C LYS A 24 -5.20 9.51 2.07
N SER A 25 -4.43 8.48 1.75
CA SER A 25 -4.95 7.15 1.42
C SER A 25 -5.75 6.52 2.57
N LEU A 26 -5.34 6.75 3.82
CA LEU A 26 -6.04 6.24 4.99
C LEU A 26 -7.31 7.04 5.31
N ASP A 27 -7.25 8.37 5.23
CA ASP A 27 -8.40 9.26 5.46
C ASP A 27 -9.55 8.94 4.46
N GLU A 28 -9.20 8.73 3.19
CA GLU A 28 -10.16 8.33 2.15
C GLU A 28 -10.75 6.94 2.40
N LEU A 29 -9.95 5.99 2.88
CA LEU A 29 -10.42 4.63 3.16
C LEU A 29 -11.41 4.60 4.32
N LEU A 30 -11.11 5.33 5.40
CA LEU A 30 -11.97 5.40 6.59
C LEU A 30 -13.36 5.96 6.24
N THR A 31 -13.42 6.97 5.38
CA THR A 31 -14.68 7.57 4.92
C THR A 31 -15.57 6.60 4.13
N LYS A 32 -15.00 5.58 3.49
CA LYS A 32 -15.75 4.60 2.68
C LYS A 32 -16.31 3.43 3.50
N ILE A 33 -15.84 3.23 4.73
CA ILE A 33 -16.20 2.09 5.57
C ILE A 33 -17.12 2.50 6.72
N ALA A 34 -17.02 3.74 7.19
CA ALA A 34 -17.92 4.34 8.17
C ALA A 34 -19.29 4.68 7.56
#